data_AF-A0A3A1UP72-F1
#
_entry.id   AF-A0A3A1UP72-F1
#
_cell.length_a   1.000
_cell.length_b   1.000
_cell.length_c   1.000
_cell.angle_alpha   90.00
_cell.angle_beta   90.00
_cell.angle_gamma   90.00
#
_symmetry.space_group_name_H-M   'P 1'
#
loop_
_entity.id
_entity.type
_entity.pdbx_description
1 polymer ?
#
loop_
_entity_poly.entity_id
_entity_poly.type
_entity_poly.pdbx_seq_one_letter_code
_entity_poly.pdbx_strand_id
1 'polypeptide(L)'
;MRTYKTNLFFFIVLVVLGVISYVMERSEVNELQAEAQMMSLLAVQEYEPFYSLAATQAERQALNKLESDTSLGPGVWTREALVTVGLLPADQSRLTLEDAEAIVGQTLEPDKIIERFNDIAGAPDWQGGSGTDLKIYYLDDERRDAITVLNRMTVSYVSYDESGEKSVQLTKE
;
A
#
# COMPACT_ATOMS: atom_id res chain seq x y z
N MET A 1 -17.48 25.59 -52.80
CA MET A 1 -17.53 25.99 -51.37
C MET A 1 -17.96 24.84 -50.43
N ARG A 2 -17.67 23.56 -50.75
CA ARG A 2 -18.05 22.37 -49.93
C ARG A 2 -16.85 21.65 -49.29
N THR A 3 -15.63 21.92 -49.76
CA THR A 3 -14.39 21.23 -49.37
C THR A 3 -13.76 21.75 -48.07
N TYR A 4 -13.93 23.02 -47.72
CA TYR A 4 -13.34 23.62 -46.51
C TYR A 4 -13.95 23.08 -45.20
N LYS A 5 -15.24 22.72 -45.19
CA LYS A 5 -15.91 22.19 -44.00
C LYS A 5 -15.44 20.77 -43.65
N THR A 6 -15.17 19.94 -44.66
CA THR A 6 -14.69 18.57 -44.47
C THR A 6 -13.25 18.56 -43.93
N ASN A 7 -12.36 19.40 -44.48
CA ASN A 7 -10.98 19.50 -44.01
C ASN A 7 -10.87 20.07 -42.58
N LEU A 8 -11.74 21.02 -42.22
CA LEU A 8 -11.80 21.56 -40.86
C LEU A 8 -12.26 20.51 -39.85
N PHE A 9 -13.23 19.66 -40.20
CA PHE A 9 -13.69 18.57 -39.35
C PHE A 9 -12.58 17.54 -39.10
N PHE A 10 -11.87 17.11 -40.16
CA PHE A 10 -10.72 16.20 -40.02
C PHE A 10 -9.60 16.78 -39.15
N PHE A 11 -9.32 18.08 -39.28
CA PHE A 11 -8.31 18.75 -38.46
C PHE A 11 -8.70 18.79 -36.97
N ILE A 12 -9.96 19.08 -36.66
CA ILE A 12 -10.47 19.08 -35.28
C ILE A 12 -10.36 17.67 -34.66
N VAL A 13 -10.73 16.63 -35.41
CA VAL A 13 -10.62 15.24 -34.94
C VAL A 13 -9.17 14.86 -34.64
N LEU A 14 -8.21 15.23 -35.50
CA LEU A 14 -6.79 14.96 -35.27
C LEU A 14 -6.24 15.69 -34.03
N VAL A 15 -6.65 16.95 -33.81
CA VAL A 15 -6.25 17.69 -32.60
C VAL A 15 -6.83 17.06 -31.34
N VAL A 16 -8.12 16.67 -31.36
CA VAL A 16 -8.76 16.00 -30.20
C VAL A 16 -8.09 14.67 -29.90
N LEU A 17 -7.79 13.86 -30.91
CA LEU A 17 -7.05 12.60 -30.72
C LEU A 17 -5.66 12.85 -30.16
N GLY A 18 -4.92 13.85 -30.67
CA GLY A 18 -3.61 14.21 -30.15
C GLY A 18 -3.65 14.68 -28.68
N VAL A 19 -4.67 15.44 -28.29
CA VAL A 19 -4.86 15.86 -26.89
C VAL A 19 -5.22 14.68 -26.00
N ILE A 20 -6.11 13.78 -26.45
CA ILE A 20 -6.46 12.56 -25.71
C ILE A 20 -5.23 11.68 -25.49
N SER A 21 -4.46 11.40 -26.54
CA SER A 21 -3.23 10.62 -26.43
C SER A 21 -2.22 11.26 -25.47
N TYR A 22 -2.05 12.58 -25.54
CA TYR A 22 -1.15 13.31 -24.63
C TYR A 22 -1.60 13.24 -23.17
N VAL A 23 -2.91 13.32 -22.91
CA VAL A 23 -3.47 13.22 -21.55
C VAL A 23 -3.31 11.81 -21.00
N MET A 24 -3.56 10.78 -21.81
CA MET A 24 -3.37 9.37 -21.40
C MET A 24 -1.91 9.05 -21.08
N GLU A 25 -0.97 9.49 -21.91
CA GLU A 25 0.47 9.28 -21.65
C GLU A 25 0.92 9.97 -20.35
N ARG A 26 0.39 11.18 -20.08
CA ARG A 26 0.64 11.89 -18.82
C ARG A 26 0.05 11.16 -17.60
N SER A 27 -1.14 10.58 -17.70
CA SER A 27 -1.74 9.83 -16.58
C SER A 27 -0.93 8.57 -16.26
N GLU A 28 -0.53 7.80 -17.28
CA GLU A 28 0.28 6.60 -17.09
C GLU A 28 1.64 6.93 -16.44
N VAL A 29 2.31 8.00 -16.89
CA VAL A 29 3.59 8.42 -16.28
C VAL A 29 3.42 8.84 -14.82
N ASN A 30 2.31 9.51 -14.47
CA ASN A 30 2.05 9.91 -13.09
C ASN A 30 1.74 8.71 -12.19
N GLU A 31 0.98 7.73 -12.69
CA GLU A 31 0.68 6.48 -11.98
C GLU A 31 1.95 5.68 -11.71
N LEU A 32 2.80 5.49 -12.72
CA LEU A 32 4.09 4.80 -12.57
C LEU A 32 5.02 5.50 -11.56
N GLN A 33 4.98 6.83 -11.49
CA GLN A 33 5.75 7.58 -10.49
C GLN A 33 5.19 7.37 -9.08
N ALA A 34 3.86 7.35 -8.91
CA ALA A 34 3.22 7.10 -7.64
C ALA A 34 3.50 5.67 -7.13
N GLU A 35 3.44 4.67 -8.02
CA GLU A 35 3.79 3.28 -7.71
C GLU A 35 5.25 3.15 -7.28
N ALA A 36 6.19 3.76 -8.02
CA ALA A 36 7.61 3.73 -7.66
C ALA A 36 7.88 4.41 -6.31
N GLN A 37 7.19 5.52 -6.03
CA GLN A 37 7.25 6.19 -4.73
C GLN A 37 6.70 5.29 -3.62
N MET A 38 5.52 4.70 -3.80
CA MET A 38 4.93 3.77 -2.85
C MET A 38 5.87 2.60 -2.57
N MET A 39 6.41 1.94 -3.60
CA MET A 39 7.36 0.83 -3.45
C MET A 39 8.60 1.23 -2.66
N SER A 40 9.10 2.46 -2.83
CA SER A 40 10.23 2.94 -2.02
C SER A 40 9.86 3.12 -0.55
N LEU A 41 8.62 3.55 -0.24
CA LEU A 41 8.12 3.72 1.12
C LEU A 41 7.81 2.39 1.81
N LEU A 42 7.44 1.35 1.06
CA LEU A 42 7.26 0.01 1.62
C LEU A 42 8.57 -0.58 2.18
N ALA A 43 9.72 -0.02 1.80
CA ALA A 43 11.04 -0.47 2.28
C ALA A 43 11.57 0.27 3.52
N VAL A 44 10.91 1.36 3.99
CA VAL A 44 11.46 2.22 5.06
C VAL A 44 10.71 2.07 6.37
N GLN A 45 11.42 1.94 7.49
CA GLN A 45 10.81 1.86 8.83
C GLN A 45 10.88 3.22 9.56
N GLU A 46 10.83 4.32 8.81
CA GLU A 46 10.94 5.69 9.32
C GLU A 46 9.89 6.61 8.69
N TYR A 47 9.46 7.65 9.43
CA TYR A 47 8.45 8.61 8.96
C TYR A 47 8.99 9.72 8.06
N GLU A 48 10.30 10.00 8.08
CA GLU A 48 10.91 11.11 7.33
C GLU A 48 10.53 11.13 5.83
N PRO A 49 10.53 9.99 5.11
CA PRO A 49 10.11 9.95 3.71
C PRO A 49 8.65 10.38 3.50
N PHE A 50 7.74 10.03 4.43
CA PHE A 50 6.33 10.45 4.36
C PHE A 50 6.18 11.96 4.60
N TYR A 51 6.95 12.54 5.51
CA TYR A 51 6.95 14.00 5.73
C TYR A 51 7.41 14.79 4.50
N SER A 52 8.31 14.22 3.70
CA SER A 52 8.75 14.84 2.45
C SER A 52 7.63 14.93 1.40
N LEU A 53 6.64 14.03 1.48
CA LEU A 53 5.50 13.95 0.56
C LEU A 53 4.27 14.70 1.07
N ALA A 54 4.18 14.98 2.38
CA ALA A 54 3.09 15.74 2.95
C ALA A 54 3.02 17.18 2.41
N ALA A 55 1.99 17.44 1.60
CA ALA A 55 1.70 18.70 0.93
C ALA A 55 0.96 19.68 1.83
N THR A 56 0.21 19.18 2.83
CA THR A 56 -0.60 20.03 3.72
C THR A 56 -0.20 19.95 5.19
N GLN A 57 -0.55 20.98 5.96
CA GLN A 57 -0.36 20.98 7.42
C GLN A 57 -1.21 19.89 8.10
N ALA A 58 -2.38 19.58 7.53
CA ALA A 58 -3.26 18.53 8.04
C ALA A 58 -2.62 17.14 7.91
N GLU A 59 -2.02 16.85 6.75
CA GLU A 59 -1.26 15.61 6.52
C GLU A 59 -0.08 15.49 7.49
N ARG A 60 0.71 16.57 7.66
CA ARG A 60 1.80 16.58 8.63
C ARG A 60 1.30 16.30 10.06
N GLN A 61 0.15 16.86 10.45
CA GLN A 61 -0.42 16.60 11.77
C GLN A 61 -0.92 15.16 11.92
N ALA A 62 -1.47 14.56 10.86
CA ALA A 62 -1.84 13.15 10.85
C ALA A 62 -0.61 12.25 10.99
N LEU A 63 0.46 12.50 10.23
CA LEU A 63 1.73 11.78 10.35
C LEU A 63 2.35 11.90 11.76
N ASN A 64 2.34 13.09 12.36
CA ASN A 64 2.81 13.28 13.74
C ASN A 64 2.04 12.43 14.75
N LYS A 65 0.72 12.26 14.57
CA LYS A 65 -0.08 11.40 15.45
C LYS A 65 0.32 9.94 15.29
N LEU A 66 0.51 9.47 14.06
CA LEU A 66 0.96 8.12 13.78
C LEU A 66 2.36 7.86 14.36
N GLU A 67 3.30 8.80 14.20
CA GLU A 67 4.66 8.69 14.76
C GLU A 67 4.66 8.68 16.29
N SER A 68 3.74 9.42 16.92
CA SER A 68 3.60 9.42 18.38
C SER A 68 2.96 8.15 18.95
N ASP A 69 2.28 7.36 18.12
CA ASP A 69 1.70 6.09 18.51
C ASP A 69 2.77 5.00 18.59
N THR A 70 3.19 4.71 19.82
CA THR A 70 4.22 3.72 20.15
C THR A 70 3.62 2.41 20.69
N SER A 71 2.32 2.16 20.48
CA SER A 71 1.61 0.98 21.00
C SER A 71 2.24 -0.35 20.58
N LEU A 72 2.85 -0.42 19.39
CA LEU A 72 3.55 -1.59 18.85
C LEU A 72 5.09 -1.47 18.94
N GLY A 73 5.59 -0.45 19.63
CA GLY A 73 7.01 -0.12 19.69
C GLY A 73 7.50 0.69 18.49
N PRO A 74 8.83 0.73 18.24
CA PRO A 74 9.39 1.52 17.15
C PRO A 74 9.02 0.93 15.78
N GLY A 75 8.41 1.75 14.93
CA GLY A 75 8.00 1.40 13.58
C GLY A 75 7.11 2.47 12.96
N VAL A 76 6.51 2.14 11.82
CA VAL A 76 5.69 3.02 11.00
C VAL A 76 4.35 2.38 10.74
N TRP A 77 3.28 3.17 10.92
CA TRP A 77 1.93 2.85 10.45
C TRP A 77 1.81 3.08 8.94
N THR A 78 2.46 2.22 8.15
CA THR A 78 2.71 2.43 6.72
C THR A 78 1.45 2.65 5.91
N ARG A 79 0.43 1.80 6.05
CA ARG A 79 -0.83 1.94 5.32
C ARG A 79 -1.48 3.29 5.57
N GLU A 80 -1.58 3.71 6.83
CA GLU A 80 -2.22 4.96 7.23
C GLU A 80 -1.40 6.18 6.81
N ALA A 81 -0.07 6.07 6.84
CA ALA A 81 0.83 7.08 6.33
C ALA A 81 0.70 7.25 4.80
N LEU A 82 0.59 6.15 4.05
CA LEU A 82 0.35 6.16 2.60
C LEU A 82 -1.00 6.77 2.22
N VAL A 83 -2.07 6.42 2.95
CA VAL A 83 -3.39 7.05 2.79
C VAL A 83 -3.30 8.55 3.07
N THR A 84 -2.57 8.93 4.13
CA THR A 84 -2.39 10.33 4.51
C THR A 84 -1.73 11.14 3.38
N VAL A 85 -0.67 10.64 2.76
CA VAL A 85 0.02 11.34 1.67
C VAL A 85 -0.62 11.14 0.29
N GLY A 86 -1.77 10.47 0.23
CA GLY A 86 -2.54 10.26 -1.01
C GLY A 86 -1.94 9.25 -1.98
N LEU A 87 -1.03 8.39 -1.53
CA LEU A 87 -0.43 7.31 -2.33
C LEU A 87 -1.19 5.99 -2.22
N LEU A 88 -2.10 5.85 -1.25
CA LEU A 88 -3.00 4.71 -1.13
C LEU A 88 -4.46 5.19 -1.00
N PRO A 89 -5.42 4.60 -1.75
CA PRO A 89 -6.84 4.90 -1.56
C PRO A 89 -7.32 4.53 -0.15
N ALA A 90 -8.15 5.37 0.46
CA ALA A 90 -8.70 5.10 1.79
C ALA A 90 -9.62 3.87 1.83
N ASP A 91 -10.19 3.49 0.68
CA ASP A 91 -11.05 2.33 0.47
C ASP A 91 -10.30 1.12 -0.10
N GLN A 92 -8.95 1.14 -0.11
CA GLN A 92 -8.16 -0.02 -0.47
C GLN A 92 -8.60 -1.23 0.36
N SER A 93 -8.71 -2.40 -0.28
CA SER A 93 -9.10 -3.62 0.42
C SER A 93 -8.07 -4.03 1.48
N ARG A 94 -8.51 -4.84 2.46
CA ARG A 94 -7.64 -5.51 3.42
C ARG A 94 -7.41 -6.95 2.98
N LEU A 95 -6.32 -7.53 3.48
CA LEU A 95 -6.05 -8.95 3.32
C LEU A 95 -7.08 -9.76 4.13
N THR A 96 -7.63 -10.84 3.56
CA THR A 96 -8.42 -11.81 4.34
C THR A 96 -7.56 -12.99 4.77
N LEU A 97 -8.03 -13.76 5.77
CA LEU A 97 -7.34 -15.00 6.15
C LEU A 97 -7.31 -16.02 4.98
N GLU A 98 -8.40 -16.12 4.21
CA GLU A 98 -8.47 -17.01 3.05
C GLU A 98 -7.44 -16.62 1.97
N ASP A 99 -7.28 -15.32 1.68
CA ASP A 99 -6.26 -14.83 0.76
C ASP A 99 -4.85 -15.18 1.26
N ALA A 100 -4.60 -14.99 2.55
CA ALA A 100 -3.31 -15.27 3.16
C ALA A 100 -2.94 -16.75 3.07
N GLU A 101 -3.87 -17.64 3.43
CA GLU A 101 -3.68 -19.09 3.34
C GLU A 101 -3.47 -19.54 1.89
N ALA A 102 -4.25 -18.98 0.94
CA ALA A 102 -4.13 -19.30 -0.47
C ALA A 102 -2.76 -18.88 -1.05
N ILE A 103 -2.22 -17.72 -0.63
CA ILE A 103 -0.92 -17.23 -1.09
C ILE A 103 0.23 -18.06 -0.49
N VAL A 104 0.20 -18.31 0.82
CA VAL A 104 1.22 -19.14 1.51
C VAL A 104 1.20 -20.57 0.98
N GLY A 105 0.04 -21.09 0.57
CA GLY A 105 -0.08 -22.39 -0.09
C GLY A 105 0.56 -22.47 -1.49
N GLN A 106 0.82 -21.34 -2.14
CA GLN A 106 1.39 -21.30 -3.50
C GLN A 106 2.91 -21.10 -3.52
N THR A 107 3.47 -20.46 -2.50
CA THR A 107 4.91 -20.20 -2.42
C THR A 107 5.35 -20.05 -0.97
N LEU A 108 6.57 -20.51 -0.69
CA LEU A 108 7.26 -20.30 0.59
C LEU A 108 8.30 -19.17 0.51
N GLU A 109 8.44 -18.52 -0.65
CA GLU A 109 9.37 -17.40 -0.82
C GLU A 109 8.79 -16.14 -0.16
N PRO A 110 9.36 -15.65 0.95
CA PRO A 110 8.70 -14.64 1.77
C PRO A 110 8.52 -13.30 1.06
N ASP A 111 9.43 -12.97 0.14
CA ASP A 111 9.31 -11.77 -0.69
C ASP A 111 8.14 -11.83 -1.65
N LYS A 112 7.88 -13.00 -2.25
CA LYS A 112 6.71 -13.20 -3.11
C LYS A 112 5.41 -13.22 -2.31
N ILE A 113 5.44 -13.71 -1.07
CA ILE A 113 4.29 -13.64 -0.17
C ILE A 113 3.96 -12.18 0.15
N ILE A 114 4.97 -11.40 0.58
CA ILE A 114 4.80 -9.98 0.90
C ILE A 114 4.32 -9.19 -0.32
N GLU A 115 4.90 -9.43 -1.50
CA GLU A 115 4.47 -8.82 -2.76
C GLU A 115 2.98 -9.08 -3.00
N ARG A 116 2.54 -10.34 -2.93
CA ARG A 116 1.13 -10.70 -3.15
C ARG A 116 0.19 -10.20 -2.06
N PHE A 117 0.65 -10.09 -0.82
CA PHE A 117 -0.13 -9.43 0.24
C PHE A 117 -0.32 -7.94 -0.09
N ASN A 118 0.74 -7.27 -0.56
CA ASN A 118 0.68 -5.87 -0.96
C ASN A 118 -0.13 -5.66 -2.25
N ASP A 119 -0.24 -6.64 -3.14
CA ASP A 119 -1.14 -6.53 -4.31
C ASP A 119 -2.62 -6.41 -3.88
N ILE A 120 -2.99 -7.01 -2.74
CA ILE A 120 -4.36 -6.98 -2.19
C ILE A 120 -4.52 -5.78 -1.25
N ALA A 121 -3.62 -5.66 -0.28
CA ALA A 121 -3.70 -4.66 0.77
C ALA A 121 -3.09 -3.31 0.36
N GLY A 122 -2.30 -3.22 -0.70
CA GLY A 122 -1.46 -2.07 -1.02
C GLY A 122 -0.20 -1.97 -0.16
N ALA A 123 -0.32 -2.20 1.16
CA ALA A 123 0.77 -2.09 2.12
C ALA A 123 0.47 -2.88 3.41
N PRO A 124 1.48 -3.26 4.21
CA PRO A 124 1.26 -3.61 5.61
C PRO A 124 0.68 -2.42 6.38
N ASP A 125 -0.16 -2.70 7.38
CA ASP A 125 -0.66 -1.68 8.30
C ASP A 125 0.46 -1.08 9.13
N TRP A 126 1.37 -1.92 9.61
CA TRP A 126 2.51 -1.50 10.40
C TRP A 126 3.77 -2.27 10.02
N GLN A 127 4.91 -1.57 10.03
CA GLN A 127 6.22 -2.17 9.85
C GLN A 127 7.25 -1.62 10.82
N GLY A 128 8.08 -2.50 11.39
CA GLY A 128 9.08 -2.10 12.36
C GLY A 128 9.55 -3.28 13.17
N GLY A 129 9.94 -2.99 14.42
CA GLY A 129 10.56 -3.94 15.31
C GLY A 129 12.03 -3.60 15.49
N SER A 130 12.43 -3.34 16.73
CA SER A 130 13.82 -2.98 17.05
C SER A 130 14.79 -4.10 16.65
N GLY A 131 15.42 -3.97 15.48
CA GLY A 131 16.33 -4.98 14.93
C GLY A 131 15.64 -6.21 14.34
N THR A 132 14.34 -6.11 14.05
CA THR A 132 13.51 -7.18 13.46
C THR A 132 12.71 -6.60 12.31
N ASP A 133 12.54 -7.35 11.23
CA ASP A 133 11.62 -6.95 10.15
C ASP A 133 10.24 -7.57 10.40
N LEU A 134 9.42 -6.91 11.21
CA LEU A 134 8.04 -7.32 11.45
C LEU A 134 7.10 -6.47 10.59
N LYS A 135 6.26 -7.14 9.81
CA LYS A 135 5.14 -6.54 9.08
C LYS A 135 3.83 -7.08 9.63
N ILE A 136 2.86 -6.21 9.82
CA ILE A 136 1.53 -6.56 10.34
C ILE A 136 0.48 -6.13 9.31
N TYR A 137 -0.41 -7.06 8.97
CA TYR A 137 -1.55 -6.87 8.08
C TYR A 137 -2.82 -7.18 8.88
N TYR A 138 -3.53 -6.15 9.33
CA TYR A 138 -4.81 -6.33 10.03
C TYR A 138 -5.90 -6.71 9.03
N LEU A 139 -6.69 -7.73 9.40
CA LEU A 139 -7.75 -8.26 8.54
C LEU A 139 -9.00 -7.37 8.56
N ASP A 140 -9.14 -6.55 9.60
CA ASP A 140 -10.26 -5.63 9.82
C ASP A 140 -9.78 -4.29 10.43
N ASP A 141 -10.69 -3.33 10.49
CA ASP A 141 -10.42 -2.01 11.10
C ASP A 141 -10.44 -2.06 12.63
N GLU A 142 -11.09 -3.08 13.21
CA GLU A 142 -11.08 -3.36 14.64
C GLU A 142 -9.73 -3.89 15.15
N ARG A 143 -8.82 -4.27 14.23
CA ARG A 143 -7.47 -4.76 14.51
C ARG A 143 -7.44 -5.98 15.43
N ARG A 144 -8.45 -6.85 15.37
CA ARG A 144 -8.56 -8.04 16.23
C ARG A 144 -7.74 -9.21 15.71
N ASP A 145 -7.66 -9.30 14.40
CA ASP A 145 -7.01 -10.38 13.68
C ASP A 145 -5.96 -9.79 12.73
N ALA A 146 -4.82 -10.45 12.61
CA ALA A 146 -3.74 -10.01 11.73
C ALA A 146 -2.97 -11.19 11.12
N ILE A 147 -2.42 -10.97 9.92
CA ILE A 147 -1.26 -11.71 9.44
C ILE A 147 0.00 -10.95 9.81
N THR A 148 0.97 -11.67 10.36
CA THR A 148 2.29 -11.14 10.68
C THR A 148 3.33 -11.81 9.80
N VAL A 149 4.30 -11.04 9.32
CA VAL A 149 5.48 -11.55 8.63
C VAL A 149 6.71 -11.11 9.40
N LEU A 150 7.44 -12.07 9.96
CA LEU A 150 8.61 -11.84 10.81
C LEU A 150 9.89 -12.23 10.07
N ASN A 151 10.84 -11.29 10.03
CA ASN A 151 12.19 -11.44 9.42
C ASN A 151 12.18 -12.01 8.01
N ARG A 152 11.10 -11.77 7.25
CA ARG A 152 10.90 -12.35 5.91
C ARG A 152 11.10 -13.87 5.93
N MET A 153 10.58 -14.55 6.95
CA MET A 153 10.72 -16.00 7.13
C MET A 153 9.43 -16.65 7.65
N THR A 154 8.86 -16.07 8.71
CA THR A 154 7.71 -16.65 9.39
C THR A 154 6.46 -15.87 9.07
N VAL A 155 5.43 -16.56 8.58
CA VAL A 155 4.10 -15.98 8.38
C VAL A 155 3.17 -16.61 9.41
N SER A 156 2.50 -15.79 10.22
CA SER A 156 1.60 -16.26 11.27
C SER A 156 0.30 -15.49 11.28
N TYR A 157 -0.80 -16.19 11.47
CA TYR A 157 -2.08 -15.60 11.86
C TYR A 157 -2.08 -15.36 13.37
N VAL A 158 -2.48 -14.16 13.78
CA VAL A 158 -2.59 -13.74 15.18
C VAL A 158 -3.99 -13.22 15.44
N SER A 159 -4.62 -13.70 16.50
CA SER A 159 -5.94 -13.27 16.97
C SER A 159 -5.84 -12.81 18.42
N TYR A 160 -6.40 -11.64 18.71
CA TYR A 160 -6.49 -11.07 20.04
C TYR A 160 -7.94 -11.23 20.53
N ASP A 161 -8.22 -12.32 21.25
CA ASP A 161 -9.52 -12.55 21.87
C ASP A 161 -9.51 -12.21 23.37
N GLU A 162 -10.68 -12.30 24.04
CA GLU A 162 -10.81 -12.02 25.49
C GLU A 162 -9.93 -12.94 26.37
N SER A 163 -9.40 -14.03 25.82
CA SER A 163 -8.52 -14.99 26.51
C SER A 163 -7.02 -14.69 26.33
N GLY A 164 -6.67 -13.68 25.53
CA GLY A 164 -5.29 -13.27 25.25
C GLY A 164 -4.91 -13.47 23.78
N GLU A 165 -3.62 -13.31 23.49
CA GLU A 165 -3.08 -13.52 22.13
C GLU A 165 -3.04 -15.01 21.78
N LYS A 166 -3.61 -15.36 20.63
CA LYS A 166 -3.47 -16.68 19.99
C LYS A 166 -2.75 -16.51 18.67
N SER A 167 -1.70 -17.30 18.45
CA SER A 167 -0.90 -17.26 17.23
C SER A 167 -0.84 -18.66 16.60
N VAL A 168 -1.05 -18.74 15.29
CA VAL A 168 -0.94 -19.95 14.48
C VAL A 168 -0.02 -19.65 13.30
N GLN A 169 1.07 -20.40 13.19
CA GLN A 169 2.00 -20.27 12.07
C GLN A 169 1.38 -20.86 10.79
N LEU A 170 1.41 -20.08 9.70
CA LEU A 170 0.88 -20.46 8.40
C LEU A 170 1.94 -21.12 7.50
N THR A 171 3.21 -20.73 7.64
CA THR A 171 4.31 -21.43 6.98
C THR A 171 4.60 -22.75 7.70
N LYS A 172 4.54 -23.88 6.98
CA LYS A 172 5.00 -25.19 7.48
C LYS A 172 6.49 -25.34 7.19
N GLU A 173 7.27 -25.73 8.20
CA GLU A 173 8.68 -26.14 8.03
C GLU A 173 8.81 -27.34 7.07
#